data_AF-A0AAV9PKZ1-F1
#
_entry.id   AF-A0AAV9PKZ1-F1
#
_cell.length_a   1.000
_cell.length_b   1.000
_cell.length_c   1.000
_cell.angle_alpha   90.00
_cell.angle_beta   90.00
_cell.angle_gamma   90.00
#
_symmetry.space_group_name_H-M   'P 1'
#
loop_
_entity.id
_entity.type
_entity.pdbx_description
1 polymer ?
#
loop_
_entity_poly.entity_id
_entity_poly.type
_entity_poly.pdbx_seq_one_letter_code
_entity_poly.pdbx_strand_id
1 'polypeptide(L)'
;MEGIVTLLIGVSAFFLITDSPAKAKFLTPEQRSWATHRVQTRGAVEWDGKEAGEIESDTFKWKYVLAAFTDWQIWLGVVIDWASSCTIYGMSAFLPSIVANLGYTGNQANLLTIPVYATACILTVVLSWYSDRLKKRSAFVIFLLCAELVGYLLTIVGSSQLINGLSYAGVFIATAACYPTFVLIITWVLSNIAPTYKRASGTAVLVGLGNLSGAMAPNFYRPQDAPGYLLGHGLEIMMVSLGLICAIVLRFLYKRKNKQRAALVTNGIDLSHDEIADMGDKAPTYQYVL
;
A
#
# COMPACT_ATOMS: atom_id res chain seq x y z
N MET A 1 0.79 -25.04 16.63
CA MET A 1 0.86 -25.42 15.20
C MET A 1 0.67 -24.23 14.24
N GLU A 2 0.88 -22.97 14.67
CA GLU A 2 0.52 -21.78 13.86
C GLU A 2 1.52 -21.38 12.76
N GLY A 3 2.72 -21.99 12.69
CA GLY A 3 3.73 -21.62 11.69
C GLY A 3 3.88 -22.58 10.51
N ILE A 4 3.32 -23.78 10.57
CA ILE A 4 3.58 -24.84 9.59
C ILE A 4 3.05 -24.46 8.21
N VAL A 5 1.84 -23.89 8.14
CA VAL A 5 1.25 -23.46 6.87
C VAL A 5 2.10 -22.37 6.21
N THR A 6 2.53 -21.36 6.98
CA THR A 6 3.40 -20.28 6.50
C THR A 6 4.75 -20.82 6.01
N LEU A 7 5.33 -21.79 6.73
CA LEU A 7 6.59 -22.43 6.35
C LEU A 7 6.44 -23.23 5.04
N LEU A 8 5.37 -24.02 4.90
CA LEU A 8 5.07 -24.74 3.67
C LEU A 8 4.87 -23.81 2.48
N ILE A 9 4.14 -22.70 2.67
CA ILE A 9 3.97 -21.67 1.64
C ILE A 9 5.32 -21.04 1.28
N GLY A 10 6.16 -20.70 2.27
CA GLY A 10 7.48 -20.13 2.03
C GLY A 10 8.42 -21.07 1.26
N VAL A 11 8.47 -22.34 1.64
CA VAL A 11 9.24 -23.36 0.91
C VAL A 11 8.69 -23.56 -0.50
N SER A 12 7.38 -23.59 -0.67
CA SER A 12 6.75 -23.72 -1.99
C SER A 12 7.06 -22.51 -2.88
N ALA A 13 7.04 -21.30 -2.32
CA ALA A 13 7.36 -20.07 -3.02
C ALA A 13 8.79 -20.06 -3.58
N PHE A 14 9.76 -20.65 -2.85
CA PHE A 14 11.14 -20.81 -3.34
C PHE A 14 11.22 -21.64 -4.63
N PHE A 15 10.36 -22.65 -4.79
CA PHE A 15 10.33 -23.47 -6.01
C PHE A 15 9.45 -22.90 -7.12
N LEU A 16 8.41 -22.12 -6.77
CA LEU A 16 7.42 -21.61 -7.72
C LEU A 16 7.75 -20.23 -8.29
N ILE A 17 8.42 -19.35 -7.53
CA ILE A 17 8.75 -17.98 -7.96
C ILE A 17 10.06 -18.00 -8.76
N THR A 18 10.00 -17.50 -10.00
CA THR A 18 11.18 -17.37 -10.87
C THR A 18 11.63 -15.91 -10.97
N ASP A 19 12.94 -15.66 -10.90
CA ASP A 19 13.53 -14.31 -10.82
C ASP A 19 13.20 -13.36 -11.98
N SER A 20 12.88 -13.91 -13.16
CA SER A 20 12.52 -13.12 -14.34
C SER A 20 11.55 -13.92 -15.20
N PRO A 21 10.60 -13.25 -15.89
CA PRO A 21 9.77 -13.89 -16.91
C PRO A 21 10.61 -14.68 -17.92
N ALA A 22 11.81 -14.17 -18.26
CA ALA A 22 12.76 -14.80 -19.17
C ALA A 22 13.31 -16.16 -18.66
N LYS A 23 13.26 -16.42 -17.35
CA LYS A 23 13.72 -17.68 -16.74
C LYS A 23 12.57 -18.59 -16.32
N ALA A 24 11.32 -18.19 -16.57
CA ALA A 24 10.13 -18.94 -16.18
C ALA A 24 10.04 -20.27 -16.94
N LYS A 25 10.31 -21.39 -16.24
CA LYS A 25 10.30 -22.75 -16.82
C LYS A 25 8.91 -23.24 -17.21
N PHE A 26 7.85 -22.63 -16.66
CA PHE A 26 6.45 -22.99 -16.93
C PHE A 26 5.85 -22.26 -18.14
N LEU A 27 6.54 -21.26 -18.71
CA LEU A 27 6.08 -20.51 -19.88
C LEU A 27 6.68 -21.05 -21.17
N THR A 28 5.89 -21.04 -22.25
CA THR A 28 6.40 -21.29 -23.60
C THR A 28 7.35 -20.16 -24.04
N PRO A 29 8.23 -20.38 -25.04
CA PRO A 29 9.13 -19.33 -25.54
C PRO A 29 8.40 -18.05 -25.97
N GLU A 30 7.22 -18.19 -26.58
CA GLU A 30 6.37 -17.07 -27.00
C GLU A 30 5.72 -16.35 -25.81
N GLN A 31 5.19 -17.10 -24.82
CA GLN A 31 4.67 -16.49 -23.60
C GLN A 31 5.76 -15.76 -22.81
N ARG A 32 6.99 -16.26 -22.86
CA ARG A 32 8.17 -15.69 -22.22
C ARG A 32 8.59 -14.38 -22.88
N SER A 33 8.63 -14.30 -24.21
CA SER A 33 8.95 -13.06 -24.92
C SER A 33 7.89 -11.99 -24.65
N TRP A 34 6.61 -12.37 -24.73
CA TRP A 34 5.51 -11.47 -24.40
C TRP A 34 5.55 -10.99 -22.95
N ALA A 35 5.80 -11.89 -21.99
CA ALA A 35 5.88 -11.52 -20.59
C ALA A 35 7.08 -10.61 -20.28
N THR A 36 8.21 -10.83 -20.94
CA THR A 36 9.42 -9.99 -20.80
C THR A 36 9.15 -8.59 -21.37
N HIS A 37 8.61 -8.53 -22.58
CA HIS A 37 8.23 -7.27 -23.24
C HIS A 37 7.23 -6.46 -22.40
N ARG A 38 6.20 -7.11 -21.85
CA ARG A 38 5.21 -6.47 -20.97
C ARG A 38 5.82 -5.88 -19.70
N VAL A 39 6.86 -6.51 -19.15
CA VAL A 39 7.56 -5.98 -17.97
C VAL A 39 8.40 -4.77 -18.36
N GLN A 40 9.12 -4.84 -19.49
CA GLN A 40 9.98 -3.76 -19.99
C GLN A 40 9.22 -2.51 -20.43
N THR A 41 7.99 -2.68 -20.94
CA THR A 41 7.10 -1.59 -21.41
C THR A 41 6.06 -1.17 -20.37
N ARG A 42 6.15 -1.64 -19.12
CA ARG A 42 5.14 -1.38 -18.10
C ARG A 42 5.03 0.12 -17.79
N GLY A 43 3.86 0.70 -18.11
CA GLY A 43 3.57 2.13 -17.89
C GLY A 43 4.01 3.03 -19.05
N ALA A 44 4.60 2.45 -20.09
CA ALA A 44 5.03 3.15 -21.29
C ALA A 44 3.85 3.40 -22.24
N VAL A 45 3.84 4.56 -22.90
CA VAL A 45 2.86 4.93 -23.93
C VAL A 45 3.57 5.02 -25.27
N GLU A 46 2.92 4.50 -26.29
CA GLU A 46 3.38 4.55 -27.68
C GLU A 46 3.55 6.00 -28.14
N TRP A 47 4.67 6.28 -28.81
CA TRP A 47 4.99 7.60 -29.34
C TRP A 47 5.71 7.42 -30.69
N ASP A 48 5.33 8.24 -31.68
CA ASP A 48 5.90 8.24 -33.04
C ASP A 48 5.78 6.91 -33.80
N GLY A 49 4.66 6.19 -33.62
CA GLY A 49 4.38 4.94 -34.34
C GLY A 49 5.35 3.79 -34.04
N LYS A 50 6.16 3.93 -32.99
CA LYS A 50 7.09 2.92 -32.49
C LYS A 50 6.67 2.50 -31.09
N GLU A 51 6.80 1.20 -30.81
CA GLU A 51 6.58 0.67 -29.46
C GLU A 51 7.44 1.44 -28.45
N ALA A 52 6.85 1.72 -27.29
CA ALA A 52 7.47 2.52 -26.28
C ALA A 52 8.81 1.91 -25.84
N GLY A 53 9.89 2.70 -25.83
CA GLY A 53 11.23 2.25 -25.46
C GLY A 53 11.29 1.59 -24.08
N GLU A 54 12.30 0.73 -23.87
CA GLU A 54 12.48 0.00 -22.61
C GLU A 54 12.61 0.98 -21.43
N ILE A 55 11.66 0.93 -20.49
CA ILE A 55 11.66 1.77 -19.27
C ILE A 55 12.41 1.08 -18.13
N GLU A 56 12.68 -0.22 -18.30
CA GLU A 56 13.40 -1.06 -17.36
C GLU A 56 14.89 -1.12 -17.72
N SER A 57 15.77 -1.06 -16.72
CA SER A 57 17.22 -1.24 -16.89
C SER A 57 17.65 -2.48 -16.13
N ASP A 58 18.32 -3.41 -16.80
CA ASP A 58 18.87 -4.63 -16.20
C ASP A 58 20.21 -4.39 -15.50
N THR A 59 20.81 -3.20 -15.65
CA THR A 59 22.09 -2.85 -15.02
C THR A 59 21.92 -2.13 -13.70
N PHE A 60 22.53 -2.67 -12.64
CA PHE A 60 22.59 -1.99 -11.35
C PHE A 60 23.44 -0.72 -11.45
N LYS A 61 22.89 0.40 -10.97
CA LYS A 61 23.60 1.69 -10.85
C LYS A 61 23.22 2.34 -9.53
N TRP A 62 24.21 2.86 -8.79
CA TRP A 62 23.98 3.54 -7.50
C TRP A 62 23.03 4.74 -7.61
N LYS A 63 22.96 5.37 -8.79
CA LYS A 63 22.01 6.45 -9.10
C LYS A 63 20.56 6.05 -8.79
N TYR A 64 20.17 4.79 -8.99
CA TYR A 64 18.81 4.32 -8.74
C TYR A 64 18.47 4.22 -7.26
N VAL A 65 19.45 3.89 -6.41
CA VAL A 65 19.29 3.86 -4.96
C VAL A 65 19.03 5.29 -4.46
N LEU A 66 19.92 6.23 -4.80
CA LEU A 66 19.76 7.63 -4.44
C LEU A 66 18.46 8.25 -5.01
N ALA A 67 18.08 7.86 -6.22
CA ALA A 67 16.81 8.30 -6.82
C ALA A 67 15.58 7.80 -6.06
N ALA A 68 15.65 6.62 -5.41
CA ALA A 68 14.57 6.14 -4.56
C ALA A 68 14.48 6.91 -3.24
N PHE A 69 15.61 7.20 -2.58
CA PHE A 69 15.63 7.99 -1.34
C PHE A 69 15.18 9.44 -1.51
N THR A 70 15.26 9.98 -2.73
CA THR A 70 14.85 11.36 -3.03
C THR A 70 13.48 11.44 -3.71
N ASP A 71 12.78 10.31 -3.88
CA ASP A 71 11.50 10.32 -4.58
C ASP A 71 10.34 10.71 -3.66
N TRP A 72 9.73 11.85 -3.98
CA TRP A 72 8.54 12.36 -3.32
C TRP A 72 7.39 11.33 -3.27
N GLN A 73 7.25 10.45 -4.28
CA GLN A 73 6.16 9.47 -4.32
C GLN A 73 6.34 8.36 -3.29
N ILE A 74 7.60 8.01 -2.98
CA ILE A 74 7.94 7.03 -1.93
C ILE A 74 7.65 7.62 -0.57
N TRP A 75 8.06 8.87 -0.31
CA TRP A 75 7.83 9.53 0.97
C TRP A 75 6.35 9.79 1.27
N LEU A 76 5.55 10.20 0.27
CA LEU A 76 4.10 10.24 0.43
C LEU A 76 3.52 8.85 0.69
N GLY A 77 4.05 7.83 -0.01
CA GLY A 77 3.71 6.43 0.23
C GLY A 77 3.95 5.99 1.67
N VAL A 78 5.10 6.34 2.27
CA VAL A 78 5.46 6.01 3.65
C VAL A 78 4.46 6.62 4.64
N VAL A 79 4.07 7.88 4.45
CA VAL A 79 3.10 8.52 5.34
C VAL A 79 1.72 7.88 5.23
N ILE A 80 1.29 7.50 4.01
CA ILE A 80 0.04 6.75 3.82
C ILE A 80 0.14 5.36 4.42
N ASP A 81 1.29 4.70 4.32
CA ASP A 81 1.55 3.39 4.90
C ASP A 81 1.53 3.42 6.43
N TRP A 82 2.06 4.48 7.04
CA TRP A 82 1.97 4.71 8.49
C TRP A 82 0.54 4.87 8.98
N ALA A 83 -0.36 5.47 8.21
CA ALA A 83 -1.77 5.58 8.60
C ALA A 83 -2.38 4.19 8.87
N SER A 84 -2.18 3.23 7.98
CA SER A 84 -2.74 1.88 8.15
C SER A 84 -1.88 0.97 9.02
N SER A 85 -0.55 1.11 8.99
CA SER A 85 0.35 0.29 9.80
C SER A 85 0.24 0.64 11.29
N CYS A 86 0.12 1.92 11.65
CA CYS A 86 -0.16 2.33 13.03
C CYS A 86 -1.45 1.68 13.53
N THR A 87 -2.53 1.74 12.75
CA THR A 87 -3.79 1.05 13.05
C THR A 87 -3.59 -0.45 13.24
N ILE A 88 -2.89 -1.14 12.34
CA ILE A 88 -2.65 -2.59 12.45
C ILE A 88 -1.96 -2.94 13.78
N TYR A 89 -0.89 -2.22 14.12
CA TYR A 89 -0.13 -2.45 15.34
C TYR A 89 -0.90 -2.04 16.60
N GLY A 90 -1.57 -0.88 16.57
CA GLY A 90 -2.39 -0.36 17.67
C GLY A 90 -3.57 -1.26 17.97
N MET A 91 -4.30 -1.69 16.94
CA MET A 91 -5.40 -2.64 17.10
C MET A 91 -4.89 -3.99 17.59
N SER A 92 -3.81 -4.53 17.04
CA SER A 92 -3.29 -5.83 17.51
C SER A 92 -2.85 -5.79 18.98
N ALA A 93 -2.31 -4.66 19.45
CA ALA A 93 -1.85 -4.53 20.83
C ALA A 93 -2.99 -4.25 21.83
N PHE A 94 -4.03 -3.50 21.43
CA PHE A 94 -5.03 -2.98 22.38
C PHE A 94 -6.45 -3.44 22.13
N LEU A 95 -6.74 -4.11 21.01
CA LEU A 95 -8.06 -4.68 20.73
C LEU A 95 -8.56 -5.61 21.86
N PRO A 96 -7.74 -6.52 22.43
CA PRO A 96 -8.20 -7.36 23.54
C PRO A 96 -8.56 -6.54 24.79
N SER A 97 -7.77 -5.50 25.10
CA SER A 97 -8.02 -4.60 26.24
C SER A 97 -9.27 -3.74 26.04
N ILE A 98 -9.48 -3.22 24.82
CA ILE A 98 -10.69 -2.48 24.45
C ILE A 98 -11.91 -3.39 24.60
N VAL A 99 -11.87 -4.62 24.06
CA VAL A 99 -12.99 -5.56 24.11
C VAL A 99 -13.25 -6.05 25.54
N ALA A 100 -12.21 -6.28 26.34
CA ALA A 100 -12.35 -6.62 27.76
C ALA A 100 -13.05 -5.49 28.56
N ASN A 101 -12.73 -4.22 28.24
CA ASN A 101 -13.40 -3.06 28.84
C ASN A 101 -14.89 -2.96 28.47
N LEU A 102 -15.35 -3.65 27.41
CA LEU A 102 -16.77 -3.70 27.05
C LEU A 102 -17.60 -4.64 27.92
N GLY A 103 -16.97 -5.32 28.89
CA GLY A 103 -17.63 -6.27 29.81
C GLY A 103 -17.53 -7.74 29.39
N TYR A 104 -16.77 -8.05 28.33
CA TYR A 104 -16.52 -9.42 27.90
C TYR A 104 -15.31 -10.02 28.64
N THR A 105 -15.44 -11.26 29.10
CA THR A 105 -14.34 -11.98 29.76
C THR A 105 -13.24 -12.35 28.75
N GLY A 106 -11.98 -12.46 29.18
CA GLY A 106 -10.81 -12.57 28.28
C GLY A 106 -10.91 -13.61 27.14
N ASN A 107 -11.51 -14.78 27.39
CA ASN A 107 -11.76 -15.76 26.33
C ASN A 107 -12.82 -15.28 25.32
N GLN A 108 -13.89 -14.64 25.78
CA GLN A 108 -14.91 -14.06 24.91
C GLN A 108 -14.35 -12.88 24.11
N ALA A 109 -13.47 -12.07 24.71
CA ALA A 109 -12.83 -10.95 24.03
C ALA A 109 -11.97 -11.42 22.84
N ASN A 110 -11.18 -12.48 23.03
CA ASN A 110 -10.41 -13.09 21.94
C ASN A 110 -11.29 -13.73 20.87
N LEU A 111 -12.43 -14.34 21.24
CA LEU A 111 -13.36 -14.89 20.25
C LEU A 111 -14.00 -13.80 19.38
N LEU A 112 -14.22 -12.60 19.92
CA LEU A 112 -14.78 -11.46 19.18
C LEU A 112 -13.79 -10.84 18.20
N THR A 113 -12.48 -11.07 18.34
CA THR A 113 -11.50 -10.58 17.34
C THR A 113 -11.47 -11.45 16.09
N ILE A 114 -11.86 -12.73 16.19
CA ILE A 114 -11.83 -13.67 15.05
C ILE A 114 -12.68 -13.17 13.87
N PRO A 115 -13.96 -12.78 14.04
CA PRO A 115 -14.77 -12.24 12.95
C PRO A 115 -14.18 -10.97 12.32
N VAL A 116 -13.52 -10.13 13.12
CA VAL A 116 -12.88 -8.89 12.64
C VAL A 116 -11.76 -9.23 11.67
N TYR A 117 -10.82 -10.08 12.08
CA TYR A 117 -9.68 -10.48 11.24
C TYR A 117 -10.09 -11.34 10.05
N ALA A 118 -11.08 -12.22 10.21
CA ALA A 118 -11.63 -12.99 9.10
C ALA A 118 -12.25 -12.08 8.02
N THR A 119 -13.00 -11.07 8.45
CA THR A 119 -13.58 -10.07 7.52
C THR A 119 -12.49 -9.25 6.85
N ALA A 120 -11.48 -8.79 7.60
CA ALA A 120 -10.34 -8.07 7.05
C ALA A 120 -9.58 -8.90 6.00
N CYS A 121 -9.39 -10.20 6.24
CA CYS A 121 -8.77 -11.12 5.30
C CYS A 121 -9.57 -11.22 3.99
N ILE A 122 -10.87 -11.47 4.10
CA ILE A 122 -11.77 -11.57 2.93
C ILE A 122 -11.77 -10.26 2.14
N LEU A 123 -11.91 -9.11 2.82
CA LEU A 123 -11.90 -7.80 2.18
C LEU A 123 -10.57 -7.48 1.51
N THR A 124 -9.44 -7.88 2.12
CA THR A 124 -8.11 -7.74 1.52
C THR A 124 -8.06 -8.44 0.16
N VAL A 125 -8.45 -9.71 0.10
CA VAL A 125 -8.44 -10.46 -1.16
C VAL A 125 -9.40 -9.86 -2.19
N VAL A 126 -10.64 -9.59 -1.80
CA VAL A 126 -11.68 -9.09 -2.72
C VAL A 126 -11.34 -7.70 -3.26
N LEU A 127 -10.94 -6.77 -2.39
CA LEU A 127 -10.65 -5.40 -2.79
C LEU A 127 -9.34 -5.29 -3.57
N SER A 128 -8.30 -6.07 -3.21
CA SER A 128 -7.08 -6.13 -4.02
C SER A 128 -7.37 -6.66 -5.42
N TRP A 129 -8.16 -7.73 -5.55
CA TRP A 129 -8.56 -8.29 -6.85
C TRP A 129 -9.37 -7.30 -7.68
N TYR A 130 -10.35 -6.63 -7.06
CA TYR A 130 -11.22 -5.69 -7.77
C TYR A 130 -10.48 -4.41 -8.16
N SER A 131 -9.56 -3.93 -7.32
CA SER A 131 -8.67 -2.80 -7.59
C SER A 131 -7.76 -3.07 -8.79
N ASP A 132 -7.22 -4.29 -8.89
CA ASP A 132 -6.39 -4.71 -10.03
C ASP A 132 -7.19 -4.81 -11.33
N ARG A 133 -8.45 -5.31 -11.27
CA ARG A 133 -9.32 -5.36 -12.45
C ARG A 133 -9.73 -3.98 -12.95
N LEU A 134 -10.06 -3.06 -12.04
CA LEU A 134 -10.50 -1.72 -12.41
C LEU A 134 -9.35 -0.76 -12.74
N LYS A 135 -8.10 -1.11 -12.39
CA LYS A 135 -6.91 -0.25 -12.57
C LYS A 135 -7.09 1.18 -11.99
N LYS A 136 -7.85 1.30 -10.89
CA LYS A 136 -8.20 2.56 -10.21
C LYS A 136 -7.80 2.51 -8.74
N ARG A 137 -6.52 2.33 -8.47
CA ARG A 137 -5.98 1.99 -7.14
C ARG A 137 -6.19 3.09 -6.11
N SER A 138 -6.00 4.37 -6.46
CA SER A 138 -6.23 5.49 -5.55
C SER A 138 -7.66 5.59 -5.05
N ALA A 139 -8.66 5.20 -5.86
CA ALA A 139 -10.05 5.27 -5.43
C ALA A 139 -10.33 4.30 -4.28
N PHE A 140 -9.75 3.09 -4.34
CA PHE A 140 -9.85 2.11 -3.27
C PHE A 140 -9.08 2.54 -2.03
N VAL A 141 -7.84 3.04 -2.18
CA VAL A 141 -7.03 3.52 -1.06
C VAL A 141 -7.74 4.66 -0.33
N ILE A 142 -8.23 5.67 -1.06
CA ILE A 142 -8.95 6.81 -0.47
C ILE A 142 -10.24 6.35 0.20
N PHE A 143 -11.00 5.46 -0.44
CA PHE A 143 -12.24 4.92 0.14
C PHE A 143 -11.97 4.19 1.47
N LEU A 144 -10.93 3.38 1.52
CA LEU A 144 -10.60 2.62 2.72
C LEU A 144 -10.03 3.50 3.83
N LEU A 145 -9.20 4.50 3.52
CA LEU A 145 -8.74 5.50 4.49
C LEU A 145 -9.92 6.29 5.07
N CYS A 146 -10.93 6.61 4.25
CA CYS A 146 -12.17 7.22 4.75
C CYS A 146 -12.95 6.26 5.68
N ALA A 147 -13.05 4.99 5.32
CA ALA A 147 -13.70 3.99 6.17
C ALA A 147 -12.95 3.81 7.50
N GLU A 148 -11.63 3.80 7.47
CA GLU A 148 -10.74 3.74 8.63
C GLU A 148 -10.94 4.96 9.54
N LEU A 149 -10.98 6.17 8.95
CA LEU A 149 -11.26 7.41 9.68
C LEU A 149 -12.64 7.38 10.35
N VAL A 150 -13.68 6.94 9.64
CA VAL A 150 -15.02 6.76 10.21
C VAL A 150 -15.00 5.75 11.35
N GLY A 151 -14.29 4.63 11.20
CA GLY A 151 -14.14 3.61 12.24
C GLY A 151 -13.55 4.20 13.53
N TYR A 152 -12.48 4.99 13.42
CA TYR A 152 -11.89 5.64 14.59
C TYR A 152 -12.75 6.77 15.17
N LEU A 153 -13.49 7.52 14.34
CA LEU A 153 -14.45 8.52 14.82
C LEU A 153 -15.60 7.87 15.60
N LEU A 154 -16.12 6.74 15.15
CA LEU A 154 -17.11 5.97 15.91
C LEU A 154 -16.51 5.44 17.22
N THR A 155 -15.25 5.01 17.17
CA THR A 155 -14.55 4.48 18.35
C THR A 155 -14.36 5.56 19.42
N ILE A 156 -13.88 6.75 19.06
CA ILE A 156 -13.65 7.83 20.02
C ILE A 156 -14.97 8.37 20.61
N VAL A 157 -16.03 8.45 19.81
CA VAL A 157 -17.36 8.84 20.28
C VAL A 157 -17.93 7.78 21.21
N GLY A 158 -17.84 6.50 20.82
CA GLY A 158 -18.28 5.38 21.65
C GLY A 158 -17.56 5.34 22.99
N SER A 159 -16.24 5.53 22.99
CA SER A 159 -15.42 5.51 24.21
C SER A 159 -15.69 6.73 25.10
N SER A 160 -15.96 7.91 24.53
CA SER A 160 -16.30 9.10 25.32
C SER A 160 -17.70 9.05 25.95
N GLN A 161 -18.66 8.40 25.27
CA GLN A 161 -20.03 8.24 25.75
C GLN A 161 -20.27 6.92 26.50
N LEU A 162 -19.23 6.09 26.68
CA LEU A 162 -19.29 4.75 27.29
C LEU A 162 -20.31 3.82 26.60
N ILE A 163 -20.46 3.96 25.28
CA ILE A 163 -21.35 3.14 24.45
C ILE A 163 -20.53 2.00 23.83
N ASN A 164 -20.47 0.87 24.55
CA ASN A 164 -19.62 -0.25 24.20
C ASN A 164 -19.84 -0.82 22.78
N GLY A 165 -21.10 -0.88 22.33
CA GLY A 165 -21.43 -1.36 20.99
C GLY A 165 -20.91 -0.45 19.88
N LEU A 166 -20.86 0.86 20.12
CA LEU A 166 -20.37 1.84 19.16
C LEU A 166 -18.84 1.77 19.04
N SER A 167 -18.14 1.64 20.17
CA SER A 167 -16.69 1.44 20.18
C SER A 167 -16.28 0.17 19.45
N TYR A 168 -17.00 -0.94 19.68
CA TYR A 168 -16.73 -2.19 18.98
C TYR A 168 -16.99 -2.11 17.47
N ALA A 169 -18.11 -1.48 17.06
CA ALA A 169 -18.42 -1.31 15.64
C ALA A 169 -17.37 -0.43 14.93
N GLY A 170 -16.91 0.65 15.58
CA GLY A 170 -15.85 1.51 15.05
C GLY A 170 -14.53 0.77 14.85
N VAL A 171 -14.12 0.01 15.86
CA VAL A 171 -12.95 -0.87 15.86
C VAL A 171 -13.03 -1.93 14.76
N PHE A 172 -14.20 -2.54 14.58
CA PHE A 172 -14.44 -3.53 13.54
C PHE A 172 -14.22 -2.92 12.15
N ILE A 173 -14.82 -1.74 11.89
CA ILE A 173 -14.69 -1.03 10.61
C ILE A 173 -13.24 -0.61 10.35
N ALA A 174 -12.58 -0.03 11.35
CA ALA A 174 -11.18 0.41 11.22
C ALA A 174 -10.25 -0.76 10.88
N THR A 175 -10.40 -1.88 11.59
CA THR A 175 -9.57 -3.07 11.36
C THR A 175 -9.90 -3.73 10.01
N ALA A 176 -11.16 -3.76 9.62
CA ALA A 176 -11.58 -4.29 8.32
C ALA A 176 -11.00 -3.47 7.14
N ALA A 177 -10.76 -2.18 7.33
CA ALA A 177 -10.23 -1.27 6.32
C ALA A 177 -8.70 -1.15 6.29
N CYS A 178 -8.00 -1.30 7.42
CA CYS A 178 -6.54 -1.05 7.48
C CYS A 178 -5.72 -2.08 6.68
N TYR A 179 -6.03 -3.37 6.77
CA TYR A 179 -5.33 -4.44 6.04
C TYR A 179 -5.40 -4.31 4.51
N PRO A 180 -6.58 -4.14 3.88
CA PRO A 180 -6.64 -3.91 2.43
C PRO A 180 -5.92 -2.61 2.04
N THR A 181 -5.98 -1.58 2.87
CA THR A 181 -5.29 -0.31 2.59
C THR A 181 -3.78 -0.49 2.54
N PHE A 182 -3.20 -1.19 3.52
CA PHE A 182 -1.77 -1.52 3.58
C PHE A 182 -1.27 -2.23 2.32
N VAL A 183 -2.00 -3.25 1.85
CA VAL A 183 -1.62 -3.97 0.62
C VAL A 183 -1.75 -3.07 -0.61
N LEU A 184 -2.82 -2.27 -0.68
CA LEU A 184 -3.09 -1.42 -1.84
C LEU A 184 -2.13 -0.24 -1.95
N ILE A 185 -1.69 0.38 -0.85
CA ILE A 185 -0.74 1.51 -0.89
C ILE A 185 0.62 1.06 -1.44
N ILE A 186 1.15 -0.05 -0.94
CA ILE A 186 2.41 -0.63 -1.43
C ILE A 186 2.28 -0.91 -2.93
N THR A 187 1.20 -1.59 -3.31
CA THR A 187 0.98 -1.97 -4.71
C THR A 187 0.81 -0.75 -5.62
N TRP A 188 0.14 0.31 -5.15
CA TRP A 188 -0.07 1.55 -5.89
C TRP A 188 1.22 2.32 -6.11
N VAL A 189 2.01 2.55 -5.06
CA VAL A 189 3.29 3.28 -5.15
C VAL A 189 4.28 2.51 -6.03
N LEU A 190 4.43 1.20 -5.83
CA LEU A 190 5.39 0.39 -6.59
C LEU A 190 5.01 0.24 -8.07
N SER A 191 3.73 0.35 -8.42
CA SER A 191 3.31 0.35 -9.82
C SER A 191 3.66 1.63 -10.58
N ASN A 192 4.05 2.68 -9.85
CA ASN A 192 4.38 3.99 -10.37
C ASN A 192 5.89 4.28 -10.34
N ILE A 193 6.70 3.32 -9.89
CA ILE A 193 8.17 3.43 -9.85
C ILE A 193 8.79 2.51 -10.89
N ALA A 194 9.65 3.09 -11.70
CA ALA A 194 10.54 2.45 -12.65
C ALA A 194 11.86 3.24 -12.71
N PRO A 195 13.02 2.62 -12.96
CA PRO A 195 13.25 1.21 -13.32
C PRO A 195 13.28 0.24 -12.13
N THR A 196 13.46 -1.05 -12.38
CA THR A 196 13.37 -2.17 -11.41
C THR A 196 14.25 -1.97 -10.18
N TYR A 197 15.50 -1.53 -10.35
CA TYR A 197 16.39 -1.26 -9.20
C TYR A 197 15.93 -0.09 -8.34
N LYS A 198 15.34 0.95 -8.94
CA LYS A 198 14.73 2.06 -8.21
C LYS A 198 13.47 1.58 -7.48
N ARG A 199 12.65 0.76 -8.14
CA ARG A 199 11.46 0.13 -7.53
C ARG A 199 11.84 -0.77 -6.36
N ALA A 200 12.88 -1.58 -6.48
CA ALA A 200 13.37 -2.44 -5.41
C ALA A 200 13.87 -1.61 -4.21
N SER A 201 14.71 -0.60 -4.46
CA SER A 201 15.20 0.31 -3.42
C SER A 201 14.04 1.07 -2.75
N GLY A 202 13.08 1.55 -3.55
CA GLY A 202 11.88 2.22 -3.06
C GLY A 202 10.97 1.31 -2.25
N THR A 203 10.87 0.03 -2.61
CA THR A 203 10.16 -0.98 -1.81
C THR A 203 10.82 -1.16 -0.45
N ALA A 204 12.16 -1.24 -0.41
CA ALA A 204 12.90 -1.36 0.83
C ALA A 204 12.69 -0.15 1.74
N VAL A 205 12.70 1.07 1.19
CA VAL A 205 12.40 2.29 1.95
C VAL A 205 10.95 2.31 2.43
N LEU A 206 9.99 2.05 1.54
CA LEU A 206 8.57 2.09 1.84
C LEU A 206 8.20 1.11 2.95
N VAL A 207 8.53 -0.18 2.77
CA VAL A 207 8.21 -1.24 3.72
C VAL A 207 9.08 -1.13 4.99
N GLY A 208 10.36 -0.77 4.83
CA GLY A 208 11.28 -0.63 5.96
C GLY A 208 10.86 0.49 6.90
N LEU A 209 10.60 1.69 6.38
CA LEU A 209 10.10 2.80 7.19
C LEU A 209 8.66 2.56 7.64
N GLY A 210 7.83 1.93 6.81
CA GLY A 210 6.47 1.51 7.17
C GLY A 210 6.43 0.73 8.48
N ASN A 211 7.32 -0.24 8.63
CA ASN A 211 7.43 -1.04 9.85
C ASN A 211 7.90 -0.27 11.10
N LEU A 212 8.49 0.92 10.97
CA LEU A 212 8.82 1.77 12.13
C LEU A 212 7.57 2.24 12.88
N SER A 213 6.40 2.23 12.23
CA SER A 213 5.11 2.45 12.91
C SER A 213 4.86 1.45 14.04
N GLY A 214 5.43 0.24 13.98
CA GLY A 214 5.34 -0.76 15.04
C GLY A 214 6.03 -0.35 16.35
N ALA A 215 6.98 0.60 16.30
CA ALA A 215 7.53 1.22 17.50
C ALA A 215 6.67 2.39 17.99
N MET A 216 5.97 3.08 17.09
CA MET A 216 5.13 4.25 17.42
C MET A 216 3.77 3.84 18.01
N ALA A 217 3.07 2.92 17.36
CA ALA A 217 1.69 2.57 17.67
C ALA A 217 1.47 2.04 19.11
N PRO A 218 2.36 1.21 19.69
CA PRO A 218 2.21 0.77 21.08
C PRO A 218 2.22 1.93 22.09
N ASN A 219 2.86 3.05 21.75
CA ASN A 219 2.96 4.21 22.63
C ASN A 219 1.72 5.12 22.55
N PHE A 220 0.83 4.93 21.57
CA PHE A 220 -0.39 5.72 21.44
C PHE A 220 -1.39 5.41 22.55
N TYR A 221 -1.42 4.15 23.00
CA TYR A 221 -2.36 3.66 24.00
C TYR A 221 -1.64 3.41 25.32
N ARG A 222 -1.70 4.40 26.21
CA ARG A 222 -1.02 4.33 27.50
C ARG A 222 -1.97 3.75 28.57
N PRO A 223 -1.47 2.96 29.53
CA PRO A 223 -2.30 2.40 30.60
C PRO A 223 -3.08 3.46 31.39
N GLN A 224 -2.51 4.65 31.56
CA GLN A 224 -3.12 5.78 32.27
C GLN A 224 -4.33 6.40 31.55
N ASP A 225 -4.48 6.16 30.24
CA ASP A 225 -5.60 6.67 29.44
C ASP A 225 -6.76 5.66 29.40
N ALA A 226 -6.63 4.52 30.09
CA ALA A 226 -7.69 3.53 30.24
C ALA A 226 -8.89 4.09 31.05
N PRO A 227 -10.12 3.59 30.83
CA PRO A 227 -10.51 2.57 29.84
C PRO A 227 -10.84 3.13 28.45
N GLY A 228 -10.94 4.45 28.29
CA GLY A 228 -11.47 5.09 27.08
C GLY A 228 -10.43 5.37 25.99
N TYR A 229 -9.14 5.41 26.33
CA TYR A 229 -8.01 5.60 25.41
C TYR A 229 -8.18 6.75 24.39
N LEU A 230 -8.80 7.85 24.80
CA LEU A 230 -9.17 8.95 23.90
C LEU A 230 -7.97 9.55 23.16
N LEU A 231 -6.82 9.65 23.84
CA LEU A 231 -5.58 10.12 23.22
C LEU A 231 -5.11 9.17 22.12
N GLY A 232 -5.11 7.86 22.38
CA GLY A 232 -4.71 6.86 21.39
C GLY A 232 -5.58 6.91 20.15
N HIS A 233 -6.89 6.93 20.33
CA HIS A 233 -7.83 7.10 19.22
C HIS A 233 -7.64 8.43 18.48
N GLY A 234 -7.37 9.53 19.20
CA GLY A 234 -7.10 10.83 18.60
C GLY A 234 -5.82 10.86 17.76
N LEU A 235 -4.75 10.18 18.21
CA LEU A 235 -3.50 10.05 17.47
C LEU A 235 -3.67 9.21 16.20
N GLU A 236 -4.47 8.14 16.25
CA GLU A 236 -4.81 7.35 15.06
C GLU A 236 -5.64 8.17 14.07
N ILE A 237 -6.64 8.93 14.53
CA ILE A 237 -7.41 9.85 13.68
C ILE A 237 -6.48 10.85 12.99
N MET A 238 -5.49 11.38 13.72
CA MET A 238 -4.50 12.30 13.15
C MET A 238 -3.65 11.61 12.06
N MET A 239 -3.15 10.40 12.33
CA MET A 239 -2.35 9.63 11.36
C MET A 239 -3.15 9.26 10.11
N VAL A 240 -4.37 8.76 10.28
CA VAL A 240 -5.27 8.41 9.16
C VAL A 240 -5.66 9.64 8.36
N SER A 241 -5.93 10.77 9.01
CA SER A 241 -6.22 12.04 8.33
C SER A 241 -5.02 12.53 7.52
N LEU A 242 -3.81 12.45 8.08
CA LEU A 242 -2.58 12.79 7.38
C LEU A 242 -2.36 11.87 6.17
N GLY A 243 -2.53 10.56 6.34
CA GLY A 243 -2.48 9.58 5.25
C GLY A 243 -3.51 9.86 4.15
N LEU A 244 -4.74 10.21 4.52
CA LEU A 244 -5.80 10.57 3.57
C LEU A 244 -5.43 11.81 2.75
N ILE A 245 -4.91 12.86 3.41
CA ILE A 245 -4.41 14.07 2.73
C ILE A 245 -3.28 13.69 1.75
N CYS A 246 -2.29 12.91 2.20
CA CYS A 246 -1.19 12.46 1.36
C CYS A 246 -1.67 11.62 0.18
N ALA A 247 -2.68 10.75 0.35
CA ALA A 247 -3.26 9.94 -0.73
C ALA A 247 -3.97 10.81 -1.78
N ILE A 248 -4.72 11.83 -1.35
CA ILE A 248 -5.38 12.79 -2.25
C ILE A 248 -4.33 13.61 -3.01
N VAL A 249 -3.29 14.10 -2.32
CA VAL A 249 -2.17 14.83 -2.92
C VAL A 249 -1.45 13.97 -3.95
N LEU A 250 -1.11 12.72 -3.59
CA LEU A 250 -0.44 11.77 -4.48
C LEU A 250 -1.26 11.52 -5.75
N ARG A 251 -2.56 11.26 -5.60
CA ARG A 251 -3.49 11.08 -6.73
C ARG A 251 -3.55 12.33 -7.62
N PHE A 252 -3.63 13.52 -7.02
CA PHE A 252 -3.67 14.77 -7.78
C PHE A 252 -2.37 15.03 -8.53
N LEU A 253 -1.22 14.77 -7.91
CA LEU A 253 0.10 14.91 -8.52
C LEU A 253 0.28 13.95 -9.69
N TYR A 254 -0.12 12.67 -9.55
CA TYR A 254 -0.11 11.73 -10.66
C TYR A 254 -1.03 12.17 -11.81
N LYS A 255 -2.26 12.60 -11.51
CA LYS A 255 -3.19 13.10 -12.53
C LYS A 255 -2.64 14.33 -13.26
N ARG A 256 -2.04 15.28 -12.53
CA ARG A 256 -1.42 16.49 -13.08
C ARG A 256 -0.23 16.13 -13.98
N LYS A 257 0.67 15.26 -13.52
CA LYS A 257 1.82 14.81 -14.31
C LYS A 257 1.39 14.05 -15.57
N ASN A 258 0.41 13.14 -15.47
CA ASN A 258 -0.13 12.45 -16.64
C ASN A 258 -0.71 13.42 -17.67
N LYS A 259 -1.44 14.46 -17.23
CA LYS A 259 -1.99 15.48 -18.14
C LYS A 259 -0.87 16.30 -18.81
N GLN A 260 0.16 16.69 -18.07
CA GLN A 260 1.31 17.41 -18.61
C GLN A 260 2.08 16.56 -19.63
N ARG A 261 2.30 15.28 -19.32
CA ARG A 261 2.97 14.31 -20.18
C ARG A 261 2.20 14.03 -21.46
N ALA A 262 0.88 13.86 -21.38
CA ALA A 262 0.04 13.69 -22.56
C ALA A 262 0.17 14.86 -23.53
N ALA A 263 0.24 16.11 -23.03
CA ALA A 263 0.45 17.28 -23.87
C ALA A 263 1.85 17.30 -24.53
N LEU A 264 2.90 16.84 -23.83
CA LEU A 264 4.24 16.72 -24.41
C LEU A 264 4.29 15.67 -25.53
N VAL A 265 3.63 14.52 -25.33
CA VAL A 265 3.52 13.47 -26.37
C VAL A 265 2.80 14.01 -27.61
N THR A 266 1.71 14.77 -27.44
CA THR A 266 0.99 15.40 -28.57
C THR A 266 1.80 16.45 -29.31
N ASN A 267 2.61 17.25 -28.58
CA ASN A 267 3.40 18.33 -29.17
C ASN A 267 4.72 17.85 -29.81
N GLY A 268 5.05 16.57 -29.67
CA GLY A 268 6.34 16.00 -30.06
C GLY A 268 7.37 16.10 -28.93
N ILE A 269 8.16 15.04 -28.76
CA ILE A 269 9.22 14.96 -27.77
C ILE A 269 10.57 15.15 -28.48
N ASP A 270 11.36 16.13 -28.03
CA ASP A 270 12.72 16.38 -28.53
C ASP A 270 13.75 15.64 -27.67
N LEU A 271 13.60 14.32 -27.57
CA LEU A 271 14.49 13.42 -26.82
C LEU A 271 14.73 12.15 -27.64
N SER A 272 15.95 11.64 -27.60
CA SER A 272 16.29 10.35 -28.18
C SER A 272 15.64 9.18 -27.40
N HIS A 273 15.53 8.02 -28.02
CA HIS A 273 14.95 6.83 -27.38
C HIS A 273 15.78 6.37 -26.17
N ASP A 274 17.11 6.48 -26.25
CA ASP A 274 18.01 6.13 -25.16
C ASP A 274 17.85 7.08 -23.96
N GLU A 275 17.66 8.38 -24.20
CA GLU A 275 17.37 9.35 -23.14
C GLU A 275 16.04 9.08 -22.45
N ILE A 276 15.00 8.73 -23.21
CA ILE A 276 13.68 8.37 -22.68
C ILE A 276 13.79 7.11 -21.80
N ALA A 277 14.53 6.10 -22.24
CA ALA A 277 14.77 4.87 -21.48
C ALA A 277 15.51 5.15 -20.16
N ASP A 278 16.55 5.99 -20.19
CA ASP A 278 17.36 6.30 -19.00
C ASP A 278 16.58 7.13 -17.94
N MET A 279 15.52 7.83 -18.35
CA MET A 279 14.64 8.60 -17.46
C MET A 279 13.68 7.73 -16.63
N GLY A 280 13.39 6.49 -17.03
CA GLY A 280 12.50 5.59 -16.29
C GLY A 280 11.10 6.18 -16.04
N ASP A 281 10.63 6.15 -14.78
CA ASP A 281 9.33 6.71 -14.39
C ASP A 281 9.20 8.24 -14.54
N LYS A 282 10.31 8.94 -14.82
CA LYS A 282 10.31 10.38 -15.12
C LYS A 282 10.04 10.67 -16.60
N ALA A 283 10.13 9.67 -17.48
CA ALA A 283 9.96 9.83 -18.92
C ALA A 283 8.62 10.48 -19.29
N PRO A 284 8.56 11.31 -20.36
CA PRO A 284 7.31 11.89 -20.84
C PRO A 284 6.31 10.82 -21.33
N THR A 285 6.81 9.68 -21.80
CA THR A 285 6.02 8.54 -22.25
C THR A 285 5.52 7.65 -21.11
N TYR A 286 5.93 7.88 -19.86
CA TYR A 286 5.47 7.09 -18.72
C TYR A 286 4.14 7.61 -18.14
N GLN A 287 3.13 6.76 -18.05
CA GLN A 287 1.85 7.06 -17.42
C GLN A 287 1.75 6.42 -16.03
N TYR A 288 1.49 7.29 -15.04
CA TYR A 288 1.19 6.85 -13.69
C TYR A 288 -0.19 6.19 -13.60
N VAL A 289 -0.29 5.08 -12.89
CA VAL A 289 -1.55 4.45 -12.50
C VAL A 289 -2.18 5.26 -11.37
N LEU A 290 -3.41 5.69 -11.61
CA LEU A 290 -4.23 6.37 -10.60
C LEU A 290 -4.76 5.38 -9.60
#